data_AF-A0A818V1R7-F1
#
_entry.id   AF-A0A818V1R7-F1
#
_cell.length_a   1.000
_cell.length_b   1.000
_cell.length_c   1.000
_cell.angle_alpha   90.00
_cell.angle_beta   90.00
_cell.angle_gamma   90.00
#
_symmetry.space_group_name_H-M   'P 1'
#
loop_
_entity.id
_entity.type
_entity.pdbx_description
1 polymer ?
#
loop_
_entity_poly.entity_id
_entity_poly.type
_entity_poly.pdbx_seq_one_letter_code
_entity_poly.pdbx_strand_id
1 'polypeptide(L)'
;MNKKLSSDNSFDEFINCLPTESESTAAIYTEYPSLSNIPGDCVRIRTKFFYQLSALIEKVLPTIDLSLPLGQSILMDKFRKAKIYLLHRKKYELLQQSLEQTVATNDDSRPSVQFDTLKASYPSENGENTMFNQAFKQLFKDASIKFRRADERLWDATYVEMHSIDAGGPYRDSVTCICSDICSTRLPLFILCPNGRTGSGSNQDRWIPNVFLPKESIPNIFRNQYRFVGQLMGIAIRQKHYLDLKFPILLWKQLVREPITLEDIEAIDMQSFTIIKEMEMQIEQSQLINSNIDIDYLFSSIMSELRFDVASSAGQTYELVPGGKDIPITAANFKDYCRKYRLYSIVPSYYLSLFTADELEQAVCGKGQIDVELLKKNTYYGGDFHEDSPHIQRFWTVLNEMFNEEQRKSFLIFVWGRSTLPTRDADFTSKFCINPYYASSDEIDRLLPRSHTCSFTIDLPEYSTTEIMYERLNYAITYCLSIDAD
;
A
#
# COMPACT_ATOMS: atom_id res chain seq x y z
N MET A 1 3.00 -19.07 2.51
CA MET A 1 3.79 -20.19 3.09
C MET A 1 4.98 -19.81 4.02
N ASN A 2 4.77 -19.30 5.25
CA ASN A 2 5.86 -18.94 6.19
C ASN A 2 5.59 -19.42 7.64
N LYS A 3 5.25 -20.70 7.82
CA LYS A 3 5.06 -21.30 9.16
C LYS A 3 6.34 -22.01 9.62
N LYS A 4 6.83 -21.58 10.79
CA LYS A 4 7.84 -22.20 11.68
C LYS A 4 9.07 -22.81 11.01
N LEU A 5 10.10 -22.01 10.80
CA LEU A 5 11.39 -22.51 10.36
C LEU A 5 12.50 -21.65 11.00
N SER A 6 13.04 -22.12 12.13
CA SER A 6 14.26 -21.60 12.76
C SER A 6 15.51 -22.12 12.05
N SER A 7 16.56 -21.29 12.05
CA SER A 7 17.97 -21.52 11.67
C SER A 7 18.36 -22.85 10.99
N ASP A 8 18.82 -22.75 9.74
CA ASP A 8 19.59 -23.70 8.90
C ASP A 8 19.09 -25.14 8.69
N ASN A 9 18.39 -25.77 9.64
CA ASN A 9 17.77 -27.10 9.46
C ASN A 9 16.44 -27.06 8.69
N SER A 10 16.06 -25.89 8.19
CA SER A 10 14.69 -25.58 7.76
C SER A 10 14.44 -25.71 6.26
N PHE A 11 15.50 -25.71 5.45
CA PHE A 11 15.38 -25.63 4.00
C PHE A 11 15.08 -27.00 3.37
N ASP A 12 15.79 -28.03 3.81
CA ASP A 12 15.57 -29.39 3.30
C ASP A 12 14.19 -29.91 3.74
N GLU A 13 13.73 -29.59 4.96
CA GLU A 13 12.36 -29.88 5.40
C GLU A 13 11.31 -29.18 4.53
N PHE A 14 11.53 -27.91 4.16
CA PHE A 14 10.61 -27.18 3.28
C PHE A 14 10.58 -27.75 1.85
N ILE A 15 11.74 -28.05 1.27
CA ILE A 15 11.85 -28.68 -0.07
C ILE A 15 11.14 -30.03 -0.06
N ASN A 16 11.23 -30.79 1.03
CA ASN A 16 10.58 -32.09 1.17
C ASN A 16 9.04 -32.01 1.24
N CYS A 17 8.49 -30.86 1.63
CA CYS A 17 7.05 -30.57 1.66
C CYS A 17 6.47 -30.11 0.30
N LEU A 18 7.30 -29.85 -0.71
CA LEU A 18 6.84 -29.50 -2.06
C LEU A 18 6.36 -30.74 -2.82
N PRO A 19 5.47 -30.63 -3.82
CA PRO A 19 5.00 -31.79 -4.58
C PRO A 19 6.14 -32.54 -5.28
N THR A 20 6.02 -33.86 -5.35
CA THR A 20 6.77 -34.73 -6.26
C THR A 20 6.02 -34.91 -7.58
N GLU A 21 6.63 -35.51 -8.61
CA GLU A 21 5.98 -35.77 -9.92
C GLU A 21 4.60 -36.45 -9.83
N SER A 22 4.33 -37.24 -8.79
CA SER A 22 3.07 -37.96 -8.59
C SER A 22 1.95 -37.16 -7.92
N GLU A 23 2.21 -35.93 -7.46
CA GLU A 23 1.29 -35.17 -6.60
C GLU A 23 0.66 -33.99 -7.36
N SER A 24 -0.15 -34.29 -8.39
CA SER A 24 -0.84 -33.28 -9.21
C SER A 24 -1.93 -32.47 -8.48
N THR A 25 -2.25 -32.84 -7.23
CA THR A 25 -3.27 -32.20 -6.38
C THR A 25 -2.70 -31.59 -5.10
N ALA A 26 -1.39 -31.35 -5.04
CA ALA A 26 -0.78 -30.74 -3.87
C ALA A 26 -1.34 -29.33 -3.58
N ALA A 27 -1.52 -29.01 -2.30
CA ALA A 27 -2.08 -27.74 -1.83
C ALA A 27 -1.39 -26.49 -2.42
N ILE A 28 -0.12 -26.62 -2.79
CA ILE A 28 0.64 -25.55 -3.44
C ILE A 28 0.06 -25.13 -4.80
N TYR A 29 -0.56 -26.04 -5.56
CA TYR A 29 -1.16 -25.73 -6.85
C TYR A 29 -2.50 -25.02 -6.71
N THR A 30 -3.19 -25.23 -5.58
CA THR A 30 -4.38 -24.46 -5.20
C THR A 30 -3.99 -23.07 -4.71
N GLU A 31 -2.92 -22.94 -3.91
CA GLU A 31 -2.42 -21.64 -3.43
C GLU A 31 -1.76 -20.82 -4.56
N TYR A 32 -1.12 -21.49 -5.53
CA TYR A 32 -0.43 -20.86 -6.66
C TYR A 32 -0.85 -21.49 -8.00
N PRO A 33 -2.01 -21.07 -8.55
CA PRO A 33 -2.55 -21.63 -9.79
C PRO A 33 -1.61 -21.51 -11.00
N SER A 34 -0.73 -20.50 -11.02
CA SER A 34 0.28 -20.31 -12.07
C SER A 34 1.32 -21.44 -12.14
N LEU A 35 1.45 -22.22 -11.07
CA LEU A 35 2.33 -23.39 -11.02
C LEU A 35 1.65 -24.68 -11.45
N SER A 36 0.32 -24.70 -11.64
CA SER A 36 -0.47 -25.91 -11.91
C SER A 36 0.03 -26.75 -13.10
N ASN A 37 0.63 -26.10 -14.10
CA ASN A 37 1.18 -26.75 -15.30
C ASN A 37 2.68 -27.11 -15.17
N ILE A 38 3.26 -27.00 -13.97
CA ILE A 38 4.70 -27.19 -13.74
C ILE A 38 4.91 -28.45 -12.89
N PRO A 39 5.70 -29.44 -13.38
CA PRO A 39 5.99 -30.66 -12.63
C PRO A 39 6.58 -30.38 -11.24
N GLY A 40 6.16 -31.14 -10.22
CA GLY A 40 6.56 -30.93 -8.83
C GLY A 40 8.08 -30.92 -8.62
N ASP A 41 8.81 -31.81 -9.29
CA ASP A 41 10.27 -31.86 -9.22
C ASP A 41 10.93 -30.60 -9.82
N CYS A 42 10.34 -30.02 -10.87
CA CYS A 42 10.78 -28.73 -11.39
C CYS A 42 10.53 -27.60 -10.39
N VAL A 43 9.40 -27.61 -9.67
CA VAL A 43 9.13 -26.64 -8.60
C VAL A 43 10.16 -26.79 -7.46
N ARG A 44 10.47 -28.02 -7.06
CA ARG A 44 11.51 -28.34 -6.06
C ARG A 44 12.89 -27.81 -6.47
N ILE A 45 13.34 -28.12 -7.69
CA ILE A 45 14.65 -27.69 -8.20
C ILE A 45 14.72 -26.17 -8.31
N ARG A 46 13.69 -25.51 -8.85
CA ARG A 46 13.63 -24.04 -8.94
C ARG A 46 13.69 -23.39 -7.57
N THR A 47 12.94 -23.93 -6.62
CA THR A 47 12.98 -23.46 -5.22
C THR A 47 14.39 -23.61 -4.66
N LYS A 48 15.03 -24.76 -4.89
CA LYS A 48 16.40 -25.00 -4.41
C LYS A 48 17.40 -24.00 -4.98
N PHE A 49 17.28 -23.72 -6.27
CA PHE A 49 18.08 -22.72 -6.96
C PHE A 49 17.91 -21.32 -6.35
N PHE A 50 16.67 -20.87 -6.12
CA PHE A 50 16.43 -19.53 -5.55
C PHE A 50 16.97 -19.38 -4.13
N TYR A 51 16.86 -20.41 -3.28
CA TYR A 51 17.46 -20.37 -1.95
C TYR A 51 18.99 -20.28 -1.99
N GLN A 52 19.64 -21.08 -2.85
CA GLN A 52 21.09 -21.03 -3.01
C GLN A 52 21.54 -19.68 -3.59
N LEU A 53 20.83 -19.16 -4.58
CA LEU A 53 21.10 -17.85 -5.16
C LEU A 53 20.92 -16.72 -4.13
N SER A 54 19.85 -16.78 -3.33
CA SER A 54 19.60 -15.85 -2.23
C SER A 54 20.76 -15.84 -1.22
N ALA A 55 21.27 -17.01 -0.84
CA ALA A 55 22.41 -17.14 0.08
C ALA A 55 23.72 -16.59 -0.52
N LEU A 56 23.92 -16.71 -1.84
CA LEU A 56 25.07 -16.10 -2.52
C LEU A 56 24.94 -14.57 -2.59
N ILE A 57 23.76 -14.06 -2.92
CA ILE A 57 23.49 -12.61 -2.94
C ILE A 57 23.74 -12.00 -1.56
N GLU A 58 23.30 -12.68 -0.50
CA GLU A 58 23.53 -12.24 0.88
C GLU A 58 25.02 -12.07 1.21
N LYS A 59 25.88 -13.00 0.77
CA LYS A 59 27.33 -12.91 1.00
C LYS A 59 27.99 -11.73 0.30
N VAL A 60 27.46 -11.32 -0.85
CA VAL A 60 27.99 -10.19 -1.63
C VAL A 60 27.41 -8.86 -1.13
N LEU A 61 26.24 -8.88 -0.48
CA LEU A 61 25.51 -7.68 -0.07
C LEU A 61 26.36 -6.64 0.70
N PRO A 62 27.26 -7.01 1.64
CA PRO A 62 28.10 -6.04 2.35
C PRO A 62 29.06 -5.23 1.45
N THR A 63 29.32 -5.71 0.24
CA THR A 63 30.18 -5.03 -0.76
C THR A 63 29.41 -4.06 -1.66
N ILE A 64 28.09 -3.97 -1.49
CA ILE A 64 27.20 -3.19 -2.36
C ILE A 64 26.74 -1.94 -1.60
N ASP A 65 27.10 -0.77 -2.12
CA ASP A 65 26.55 0.49 -1.62
C ASP A 65 25.14 0.72 -2.17
N LEU A 66 24.15 0.39 -1.35
CA LEU A 66 22.72 0.55 -1.64
C LEU A 66 22.29 2.02 -1.76
N SER A 67 23.12 2.98 -1.35
CA SER A 67 22.82 4.41 -1.40
C SER A 67 23.08 5.03 -2.77
N LEU A 68 23.85 4.38 -3.64
CA LEU A 68 24.19 4.89 -4.97
C LEU A 68 22.98 4.87 -5.91
N PRO A 69 22.72 5.91 -6.72
CA PRO A 69 21.64 5.93 -7.72
C PRO A 69 21.95 5.05 -8.95
N LEU A 70 21.00 5.00 -9.89
CA LEU A 70 21.16 4.25 -11.15
C LEU A 70 22.33 4.81 -11.97
N GLY A 71 23.18 3.95 -12.52
CA GLY A 71 24.29 4.33 -13.39
C GLY A 71 25.58 4.76 -12.67
N GLN A 72 25.58 4.83 -11.33
CA GLN A 72 26.80 5.16 -10.57
C GLN A 72 27.62 3.93 -10.13
N SER A 73 27.04 2.73 -10.14
CA SER A 73 27.75 1.50 -9.84
C SER A 73 27.17 0.32 -10.61
N ILE A 74 28.03 -0.33 -11.39
CA ILE A 74 27.67 -1.53 -12.16
C ILE A 74 27.17 -2.64 -11.20
N LEU A 75 27.83 -2.80 -10.05
CA LEU A 75 27.47 -3.82 -9.08
C LEU A 75 26.08 -3.55 -8.48
N MET A 76 25.80 -2.31 -8.10
CA MET A 76 24.48 -1.92 -7.58
C MET A 76 23.39 -2.05 -8.65
N ASP A 77 23.68 -1.67 -9.90
CA ASP A 77 22.73 -1.79 -11.01
C ASP A 77 22.40 -3.26 -11.35
N LYS A 78 23.38 -4.16 -11.23
CA LYS A 78 23.17 -5.60 -11.35
C LYS A 78 22.37 -6.14 -10.16
N PHE A 79 22.68 -5.69 -8.94
CA PHE A 79 21.94 -6.07 -7.75
C PHE A 79 20.46 -5.67 -7.81
N ARG A 80 20.13 -4.45 -8.28
CA ARG A 80 18.75 -4.01 -8.49
C ARG A 80 17.94 -4.97 -9.36
N LYS A 81 18.57 -5.57 -10.37
CA LYS A 81 17.92 -6.56 -11.25
C LYS A 81 17.83 -7.94 -10.61
N ALA A 82 18.75 -8.26 -9.70
CA ALA A 82 18.83 -9.55 -9.02
C ALA A 82 18.08 -9.60 -7.68
N LYS A 83 17.68 -8.45 -7.10
CA LYS A 83 17.01 -8.37 -5.79
C LYS A 83 15.70 -9.16 -5.72
N ILE A 84 15.05 -9.40 -6.86
CA ILE A 84 13.86 -10.27 -6.97
C ILE A 84 14.16 -11.73 -6.58
N TYR A 85 15.42 -12.15 -6.67
CA TYR A 85 15.86 -13.50 -6.31
C TYR A 85 16.33 -13.61 -4.86
N LEU A 86 16.48 -12.49 -4.16
CA LEU A 86 16.70 -12.48 -2.72
C LEU A 86 15.35 -12.78 -2.04
N LEU A 87 15.31 -13.81 -1.20
CA LEU A 87 14.07 -14.23 -0.57
C LEU A 87 13.49 -13.09 0.28
N HIS A 88 12.19 -12.87 0.13
CA HIS A 88 11.43 -11.86 0.87
C HIS A 88 11.72 -11.91 2.38
N ARG A 89 11.69 -13.12 2.97
CA ARG A 89 12.00 -13.32 4.40
C ARG A 89 13.38 -12.77 4.76
N LYS A 90 14.38 -13.01 3.92
CA LYS A 90 15.75 -12.55 4.15
C LYS A 90 15.86 -11.02 4.07
N LYS A 91 15.18 -10.39 3.12
CA LYS A 91 15.08 -8.92 3.03
C LYS A 91 14.53 -8.32 4.31
N TYR A 92 13.43 -8.90 4.83
CA TYR A 92 12.81 -8.46 6.09
C TYR A 92 13.71 -8.70 7.31
N GLU A 93 14.40 -9.83 7.40
CA GLU A 93 15.37 -10.10 8.47
C GLU A 93 16.49 -9.05 8.49
N LEU A 94 17.06 -8.72 7.33
CA LEU A 94 18.08 -7.69 7.19
C LEU A 94 17.54 -6.29 7.57
N LEU A 95 16.33 -5.96 7.13
CA LEU A 95 15.66 -4.72 7.52
C LEU A 95 15.45 -4.66 9.03
N GLN A 96 14.94 -5.74 9.63
CA GLN A 96 14.66 -5.81 11.05
C GLN A 96 15.94 -5.65 11.88
N GLN A 97 17.03 -6.33 11.50
CA GLN A 97 18.34 -6.16 12.14
C GLN A 97 18.80 -4.69 12.09
N SER A 98 18.62 -4.01 10.95
CA SER A 98 18.94 -2.58 10.85
C SER A 98 18.02 -1.70 11.70
N LEU A 99 16.74 -2.03 11.82
CA LEU A 99 15.80 -1.28 12.65
C LEU A 99 16.11 -1.43 14.15
N GLU A 100 16.49 -2.64 14.58
CA GLU A 100 16.92 -2.95 15.94
C GLU A 100 18.19 -2.18 16.33
N GLN A 101 19.17 -2.07 15.42
CA GLN A 101 20.37 -1.27 15.63
C GLN A 101 20.11 0.24 15.73
N THR A 102 18.98 0.71 15.22
CA THR A 102 18.60 2.13 15.22
C THR A 102 17.56 2.48 16.29
N VAL A 103 17.27 1.57 17.22
CA VAL A 103 16.39 1.85 18.37
C VAL A 103 16.97 3.01 19.19
N ALA A 104 16.17 4.04 19.45
CA ALA A 104 16.57 5.14 20.31
C ALA A 104 16.58 4.67 21.78
N THR A 105 17.72 4.83 22.48
CA THR A 105 17.94 4.29 23.84
C THR A 105 17.64 5.27 24.98
N ASN A 106 17.38 6.56 24.68
CA ASN A 106 17.47 7.63 25.69
C ASN A 106 16.14 8.34 26.03
N ASP A 107 15.04 8.07 25.33
CA ASP A 107 13.72 8.62 25.63
C ASP A 107 12.63 7.60 25.27
N ASP A 108 12.11 6.91 26.29
CA ASP A 108 11.10 5.86 26.14
C ASP A 108 9.66 6.42 26.19
N SER A 109 9.50 7.73 26.42
CA SER A 109 8.17 8.31 26.57
C SER A 109 7.39 8.29 25.26
N ARG A 110 6.15 7.75 25.31
CA ARG A 110 5.24 7.78 24.16
C ARG A 110 4.80 9.22 23.90
N PRO A 111 4.91 9.74 22.66
CA PRO A 111 4.35 11.04 22.36
C PRO A 111 2.85 10.96 22.53
N SER A 112 2.27 11.93 23.23
CA SER A 112 0.84 12.14 23.27
C SER A 112 0.45 13.17 22.21
N VAL A 113 -0.66 12.93 21.52
CA VAL A 113 -1.20 13.81 20.50
C VAL A 113 -2.64 14.12 20.84
N GLN A 114 -2.94 15.40 20.95
CA GLN A 114 -4.29 15.89 21.14
C GLN A 114 -4.91 16.17 19.77
N PHE A 115 -6.08 15.60 19.52
CA PHE A 115 -6.84 15.86 18.30
C PHE A 115 -8.17 16.56 18.63
N ASP A 116 -8.45 17.62 17.90
CA ASP A 116 -9.71 18.34 17.90
C ASP A 116 -10.51 17.89 16.66
N THR A 117 -11.40 16.92 16.87
CA THR A 117 -12.21 16.31 15.80
C THR A 117 -13.25 17.29 15.27
N LEU A 118 -13.76 18.19 16.10
CA LEU A 118 -14.67 19.26 15.69
C LEU A 118 -13.97 20.21 14.73
N LYS A 119 -12.78 20.71 15.05
CA LYS A 119 -11.98 21.53 14.12
C LYS A 119 -11.65 20.76 12.85
N ALA A 120 -11.34 19.47 12.97
CA ALA A 120 -11.05 18.61 11.83
C ALA A 120 -12.30 18.29 10.99
N SER A 121 -13.52 18.59 11.43
CA SER A 121 -14.73 18.41 10.60
C SER A 121 -14.95 19.58 9.62
N TYR A 122 -14.48 20.78 9.98
CA TYR A 122 -14.66 21.97 9.16
C TYR A 122 -13.57 22.10 8.07
N PRO A 123 -13.92 22.57 6.86
CA PRO A 123 -12.94 22.92 5.85
C PRO A 123 -12.04 24.06 6.34
N SER A 124 -10.76 24.00 6.01
CA SER A 124 -9.79 25.06 6.30
C SER A 124 -8.90 25.30 5.10
N GLU A 125 -8.37 26.52 4.96
CA GLU A 125 -7.39 26.84 3.92
C GLU A 125 -6.19 25.88 4.02
N ASN A 126 -5.81 25.27 2.89
CA ASN A 126 -4.73 24.27 2.80
C ASN A 126 -4.82 23.10 3.80
N GLY A 127 -6.01 22.84 4.37
CA GLY A 127 -6.23 21.74 5.29
C GLY A 127 -5.56 21.89 6.66
N GLU A 128 -5.24 23.11 7.12
CA GLU A 128 -4.56 23.36 8.40
C GLU A 128 -5.17 22.70 9.65
N ASN A 129 -6.48 22.44 9.63
CA ASN A 129 -7.24 21.83 10.74
C ASN A 129 -7.42 20.31 10.63
N THR A 130 -6.96 19.69 9.53
CA THR A 130 -7.02 18.23 9.32
C THR A 130 -6.33 17.47 10.45
N MET A 131 -6.74 16.21 10.67
CA MET A 131 -6.10 15.33 11.65
C MET A 131 -4.61 15.15 11.31
N PHE A 132 -4.28 15.08 10.02
CA PHE A 132 -2.89 15.10 9.54
C PHE A 132 -2.10 16.32 10.03
N ASN A 133 -2.62 17.54 9.85
CA ASN A 133 -1.89 18.75 10.23
C ASN A 133 -1.82 18.94 11.75
N GLN A 134 -2.83 18.48 12.49
CA GLN A 134 -2.78 18.46 13.95
C GLN A 134 -1.68 17.51 14.46
N ALA A 135 -1.56 16.31 13.89
CA ALA A 135 -0.47 15.38 14.19
C ALA A 135 0.90 15.94 13.76
N PHE A 136 1.00 16.50 12.55
CA PHE A 136 2.23 17.10 12.01
C PHE A 136 2.79 18.18 12.94
N LYS A 137 1.93 19.11 13.41
CA LYS A 137 2.32 20.22 14.30
C LYS A 137 2.90 19.71 15.63
N GLN A 138 2.40 18.58 16.14
CA GLN A 138 2.79 18.01 17.44
C GLN A 138 3.97 17.03 17.34
N LEU A 139 4.07 16.26 16.25
CA LEU A 139 5.01 15.14 16.15
C LEU A 139 6.25 15.43 15.32
N PHE A 140 6.15 16.25 14.27
CA PHE A 140 7.18 16.32 13.21
C PHE A 140 8.60 16.61 13.73
N LYS A 141 8.73 17.52 14.71
CA LYS A 141 10.04 17.94 15.27
C LYS A 141 10.80 16.77 15.90
N ASP A 142 10.08 15.92 16.64
CA ASP A 142 10.67 14.84 17.43
C ASP A 142 10.53 13.47 16.74
N ALA A 143 9.76 13.38 15.66
CA ALA A 143 9.45 12.12 14.97
C ALA A 143 10.70 11.31 14.63
N SER A 144 11.77 11.95 14.18
CA SER A 144 13.04 11.26 13.84
C SER A 144 13.67 10.47 15.00
N ILE A 145 13.37 10.83 16.25
CA ILE A 145 13.86 10.18 17.46
C ILE A 145 12.75 9.30 18.04
N LYS A 146 11.58 9.89 18.33
CA LYS A 146 10.45 9.21 18.98
C LYS A 146 9.84 8.09 18.15
N PHE A 147 10.01 8.11 16.83
CA PHE A 147 9.51 7.02 15.98
C PHE A 147 10.46 5.82 15.90
N ARG A 148 11.64 5.91 16.52
CA ARG A 148 12.61 4.81 16.59
C ARG A 148 12.47 3.95 17.84
N ARG A 149 11.29 3.93 18.46
CA ARG A 149 10.99 3.11 19.64
C ARG A 149 10.50 1.71 19.22
N ALA A 150 10.52 0.76 20.14
CA ALA A 150 10.09 -0.63 19.91
C ALA A 150 8.63 -0.92 20.31
N ASP A 151 7.89 0.12 20.69
CA ASP A 151 6.52 0.03 21.20
C ASP A 151 5.49 -0.23 20.10
N GLU A 152 4.35 -0.85 20.44
CA GLU A 152 3.26 -1.21 19.53
C GLU A 152 2.36 -0.03 19.12
N ARG A 153 2.55 1.19 19.67
CA ARG A 153 1.75 2.37 19.28
C ARG A 153 2.64 3.53 18.86
N LEU A 154 2.22 4.24 17.81
CA LEU A 154 2.96 5.40 17.27
C LEU A 154 2.93 6.55 18.29
N TRP A 155 1.74 6.82 18.84
CA TRP A 155 1.44 7.85 19.82
C TRP A 155 0.24 7.45 20.70
N ASP A 156 0.09 8.11 21.85
CA ASP A 156 -1.16 8.10 22.63
C ASP A 156 -2.07 9.22 22.12
N ALA A 157 -3.19 8.85 21.50
CA ALA A 157 -4.16 9.80 20.98
C ALA A 157 -5.20 10.15 22.04
N THR A 158 -5.50 11.45 22.18
CA THR A 158 -6.57 11.96 23.06
C THR A 158 -7.41 12.95 22.28
N TYR A 159 -8.73 12.83 22.34
CA TYR A 159 -9.66 13.72 21.65
C TYR A 159 -10.12 14.84 22.58
N VAL A 160 -10.04 16.08 22.09
CA VAL A 160 -10.47 17.27 22.82
C VAL A 160 -11.95 17.14 23.16
N GLU A 161 -12.32 17.41 24.41
CA GLU A 161 -13.70 17.33 24.95
C GLU A 161 -14.35 15.93 24.95
N MET A 162 -13.66 14.90 24.44
CA MET A 162 -14.11 13.51 24.52
C MET A 162 -13.36 12.75 25.62
N HIS A 163 -14.10 12.29 26.63
CA HIS A 163 -13.55 11.43 27.69
C HIS A 163 -13.42 10.00 27.17
N SER A 164 -12.35 9.72 26.43
CA SER A 164 -12.05 8.37 25.96
C SER A 164 -11.53 7.53 27.13
N ILE A 165 -12.21 6.43 27.45
CA ILE A 165 -11.76 5.47 28.49
C ILE A 165 -10.67 4.54 27.91
N ASP A 166 -10.65 4.35 26.58
CA ASP A 166 -9.69 3.50 25.86
C ASP A 166 -8.58 4.31 25.18
N ALA A 167 -7.35 3.81 25.26
CA ALA A 167 -6.16 4.39 24.62
C ALA A 167 -5.85 3.79 23.24
N GLY A 168 -6.50 2.68 22.85
CA GLY A 168 -6.27 1.98 21.58
C GLY A 168 -7.19 2.41 20.43
N GLY A 169 -8.47 2.70 20.72
CA GLY A 169 -9.47 3.19 19.77
C GLY A 169 -9.11 4.55 19.17
N PRO A 170 -8.88 5.59 19.98
CA PRO A 170 -8.49 6.92 19.48
C PRO A 170 -7.20 6.88 18.64
N TYR A 171 -6.27 6.00 18.98
CA TYR A 171 -5.04 5.82 18.21
C TYR A 171 -5.36 5.30 16.79
N ARG A 172 -6.11 4.20 16.67
CA ARG A 172 -6.47 3.60 15.38
C ARG A 172 -7.31 4.53 14.51
N ASP A 173 -8.28 5.20 15.13
CA ASP A 173 -9.11 6.20 14.45
C ASP A 173 -8.24 7.36 13.93
N SER A 174 -7.35 7.89 14.76
CA SER A 174 -6.45 8.98 14.33
C SER A 174 -5.58 8.60 13.13
N VAL A 175 -5.02 7.37 13.09
CA VAL A 175 -4.24 6.89 11.93
C VAL A 175 -5.11 6.80 10.68
N THR A 176 -6.33 6.29 10.82
CA THR A 176 -7.31 6.16 9.73
C THR A 176 -7.68 7.53 9.16
N CYS A 177 -8.03 8.49 10.01
CA CYS A 177 -8.32 9.86 9.58
C CYS A 177 -7.11 10.53 8.93
N ILE A 178 -5.90 10.33 9.45
CA ILE A 178 -4.66 10.86 8.85
C ILE A 178 -4.44 10.30 7.44
N CYS A 179 -4.63 8.99 7.23
CA CYS A 179 -4.53 8.37 5.90
C CYS A 179 -5.59 8.90 4.94
N SER A 180 -6.83 9.05 5.43
CA SER A 180 -7.93 9.67 4.67
C SER A 180 -7.61 11.11 4.30
N ASP A 181 -7.06 11.92 5.21
CA ASP A 181 -6.69 13.30 4.92
C ASP A 181 -5.59 13.37 3.84
N ILE A 182 -4.58 12.49 3.91
CA ILE A 182 -3.51 12.35 2.89
C ILE A 182 -4.09 12.02 1.51
N CYS A 183 -5.08 11.12 1.47
CA CYS A 183 -5.75 10.68 0.25
C CYS A 183 -7.08 11.41 0.04
N SER A 184 -7.08 12.74 0.20
CA SER A 184 -8.27 13.57 0.00
C SER A 184 -7.91 14.91 -0.65
N THR A 185 -8.94 15.64 -1.10
CA THR A 185 -8.81 17.01 -1.60
C THR A 185 -8.60 18.04 -0.48
N ARG A 186 -8.60 17.61 0.79
CA ARG A 186 -8.47 18.50 1.96
C ARG A 186 -7.04 18.99 2.16
N LEU A 187 -6.05 18.19 1.75
CA LEU A 187 -4.64 18.54 1.81
C LEU A 187 -4.10 18.81 0.40
N PRO A 188 -3.32 19.88 0.20
CA PRO A 188 -2.70 20.16 -1.10
C PRO A 188 -1.47 19.29 -1.38
N LEU A 189 -1.26 18.19 -0.65
CA LEU A 189 -0.07 17.33 -0.75
C LEU A 189 -0.20 16.28 -1.83
N PHE A 190 -1.37 15.69 -2.01
CA PHE A 190 -1.60 14.67 -3.03
C PHE A 190 -2.86 15.02 -3.79
N ILE A 191 -2.92 14.59 -5.03
CA ILE A 191 -4.10 14.73 -5.88
C ILE A 191 -4.45 13.39 -6.49
N LEU A 192 -5.72 13.21 -6.87
CA LEU A 192 -6.13 12.06 -7.67
C LEU A 192 -5.32 11.98 -8.96
N CYS A 193 -4.91 10.78 -9.34
CA CYS A 193 -4.23 10.53 -10.59
C CYS A 193 -5.10 10.98 -11.79
N PRO A 194 -4.49 11.23 -12.97
CA PRO A 194 -5.25 11.59 -14.19
C PRO A 194 -6.41 10.66 -14.51
N ASN A 195 -6.23 9.34 -14.39
CA ASN A 195 -7.29 8.35 -14.57
C ASN A 195 -8.48 8.58 -13.63
N GLY A 196 -8.22 8.89 -12.35
CA GLY A 196 -9.25 9.20 -11.36
C GLY A 196 -10.03 10.48 -11.62
N ARG A 197 -9.37 11.50 -12.14
CA ARG A 197 -10.02 12.79 -12.45
C ARG A 197 -10.82 12.75 -13.76
N THR A 198 -10.41 11.91 -14.69
CA THR A 198 -11.09 11.72 -15.98
C THR A 198 -12.13 10.59 -15.95
N GLY A 199 -12.12 9.75 -14.91
CA GLY A 199 -12.96 8.55 -14.82
C GLY A 199 -12.60 7.50 -15.87
N SER A 200 -11.36 7.48 -16.36
CA SER A 200 -10.92 6.60 -17.44
C SER A 200 -9.65 5.82 -17.05
N GLY A 201 -9.50 4.59 -17.55
CA GLY A 201 -8.35 3.73 -17.21
C GLY A 201 -8.41 3.12 -15.81
N SER A 202 -7.29 2.53 -15.39
CA SER A 202 -7.13 1.83 -14.11
C SER A 202 -6.76 2.80 -12.96
N ASN A 203 -6.80 2.32 -11.70
CA ASN A 203 -6.34 3.04 -10.51
C ASN A 203 -7.00 4.42 -10.28
N GLN A 204 -8.28 4.55 -10.62
CA GLN A 204 -9.03 5.81 -10.52
C GLN A 204 -9.11 6.36 -9.07
N ASP A 205 -8.89 5.50 -8.08
CA ASP A 205 -8.87 5.81 -6.66
C ASP A 205 -7.47 6.17 -6.12
N ARG A 206 -6.43 6.16 -6.97
CA ARG A 206 -5.04 6.37 -6.54
C ARG A 206 -4.62 7.84 -6.57
N TRP A 207 -3.77 8.19 -5.60
CA TRP A 207 -3.30 9.53 -5.31
C TRP A 207 -1.80 9.68 -5.62
N ILE A 208 -1.44 10.74 -6.35
CA ILE A 208 -0.07 11.08 -6.72
C ILE A 208 0.37 12.37 -6.02
N PRO A 209 1.68 12.55 -5.73
CA PRO A 209 2.17 13.80 -5.16
C PRO A 209 1.74 15.01 -5.97
N ASN A 210 1.28 16.05 -5.28
CA ASN A 210 0.91 17.30 -5.91
C ASN A 210 2.17 18.05 -6.33
N VAL A 211 2.49 17.97 -7.62
CA VAL A 211 3.60 18.70 -8.25
C VAL A 211 3.20 20.12 -8.70
N PHE A 212 1.98 20.57 -8.39
CA PHE A 212 1.38 21.83 -8.88
C PHE A 212 1.44 22.97 -7.87
N LEU A 213 2.36 22.92 -6.90
CA LEU A 213 2.61 24.09 -6.05
C LEU A 213 3.13 25.24 -6.93
N PRO A 214 2.54 26.44 -6.86
CA PRO A 214 2.77 27.55 -7.80
C PRO A 214 4.25 27.97 -7.86
N LYS A 215 4.61 28.73 -8.91
CA LYS A 215 5.96 29.24 -9.24
C LYS A 215 6.59 30.11 -8.14
N GLU A 216 6.93 29.51 -7.01
CA GLU A 216 7.98 29.89 -6.08
C GLU A 216 8.47 28.59 -5.44
N SER A 217 9.66 28.60 -4.83
CA SER A 217 10.18 27.45 -4.10
C SER A 217 9.09 26.84 -3.20
N ILE A 218 8.81 25.53 -3.36
CA ILE A 218 7.89 24.75 -2.50
C ILE A 218 8.06 25.22 -1.06
N PRO A 219 7.04 25.83 -0.44
CA PRO A 219 7.13 26.29 0.93
C PRO A 219 7.70 25.19 1.83
N ASN A 220 8.65 25.55 2.71
CA ASN A 220 9.35 24.59 3.56
C ASN A 220 8.37 23.71 4.37
N ILE A 221 7.19 24.25 4.68
CA ILE A 221 6.10 23.52 5.32
C ILE A 221 5.65 22.29 4.51
N PHE A 222 5.42 22.40 3.19
CA PHE A 222 5.02 21.26 2.36
C PHE A 222 6.12 20.21 2.26
N ARG A 223 7.38 20.64 2.12
CA ARG A 223 8.53 19.70 2.15
C ARG A 223 8.58 18.92 3.46
N ASN A 224 8.33 19.60 4.57
CA ASN A 224 8.29 18.98 5.89
C ASN A 224 7.08 18.05 6.04
N GLN A 225 5.92 18.40 5.49
CA GLN A 225 4.74 17.53 5.49
C GLN A 225 4.96 16.27 4.65
N TYR A 226 5.58 16.36 3.46
CA TYR A 226 5.98 15.17 2.70
C TYR A 226 7.00 14.30 3.47
N ARG A 227 7.96 14.92 4.16
CA ARG A 227 8.87 14.20 5.05
C ARG A 227 8.13 13.51 6.19
N PHE A 228 7.09 14.15 6.74
CA PHE A 228 6.27 13.56 7.78
C PHE A 228 5.47 12.35 7.28
N VAL A 229 4.92 12.39 6.06
CA VAL A 229 4.32 11.20 5.43
C VAL A 229 5.34 10.06 5.34
N GLY A 230 6.57 10.35 4.88
CA GLY A 230 7.65 9.35 4.87
C GLY A 230 8.03 8.83 6.26
N GLN A 231 7.99 9.69 7.29
CA GLN A 231 8.20 9.28 8.68
C GLN A 231 7.09 8.35 9.18
N LEU A 232 5.83 8.64 8.85
CA LEU A 232 4.67 7.78 9.15
C LEU A 232 4.81 6.40 8.49
N MET A 233 5.21 6.35 7.22
CA MET A 233 5.48 5.09 6.52
C MET A 233 6.61 4.30 7.19
N GLY A 234 7.69 4.97 7.58
CA GLY A 234 8.83 4.32 8.22
C GLY A 234 8.50 3.71 9.59
N ILE A 235 7.71 4.41 10.41
CA ILE A 235 7.26 3.88 11.69
C ILE A 235 6.20 2.78 11.54
N ALA A 236 5.33 2.86 10.52
CA ALA A 236 4.38 1.80 10.19
C ALA A 236 5.11 0.47 9.90
N ILE A 237 6.15 0.52 9.06
CA ILE A 237 7.03 -0.64 8.78
C ILE A 237 7.66 -1.18 10.07
N ARG A 238 8.18 -0.28 10.93
CA ARG A 238 8.89 -0.66 12.15
C ARG A 238 7.98 -1.34 13.18
N GLN A 239 6.76 -0.83 13.35
CA GLN A 239 5.79 -1.35 14.30
C GLN A 239 4.85 -2.40 13.71
N LYS A 240 5.05 -2.77 12.44
CA LYS A 240 4.17 -3.68 11.68
C LYS A 240 2.71 -3.21 11.67
N HIS A 241 2.51 -1.89 11.65
CA HIS A 241 1.22 -1.28 11.35
C HIS A 241 1.09 -1.02 9.87
N TYR A 242 -0.15 -0.92 9.42
CA TYR A 242 -0.46 -0.61 8.04
C TYR A 242 -1.15 0.74 7.95
N LEU A 243 -0.82 1.48 6.89
CA LEU A 243 -1.43 2.75 6.53
C LEU A 243 -2.29 2.53 5.28
N ASP A 244 -3.53 2.99 5.29
CA ASP A 244 -4.41 2.91 4.12
C ASP A 244 -4.07 4.01 3.09
N LEU A 245 -2.85 3.98 2.56
CA LEU A 245 -2.36 4.92 1.57
C LEU A 245 -2.65 4.39 0.16
N LYS A 246 -3.46 5.14 -0.58
CA LYS A 246 -3.89 4.79 -1.94
C LYS A 246 -2.91 5.31 -2.99
N PHE A 247 -1.62 4.99 -2.86
CA PHE A 247 -0.60 5.41 -3.83
C PHE A 247 -0.47 4.42 -4.99
N PRO A 248 -0.19 4.85 -6.23
CA PRO A 248 0.02 3.94 -7.35
C PRO A 248 1.42 3.30 -7.30
N ILE A 249 1.59 2.14 -7.95
CA ILE A 249 2.86 1.40 -8.04
C ILE A 249 4.05 2.24 -8.50
N LEU A 250 3.81 3.22 -9.37
CA LEU A 250 4.81 4.17 -9.83
C LEU A 250 5.50 4.88 -8.66
N LEU A 251 4.75 5.29 -7.63
CA LEU A 251 5.33 6.00 -6.48
C LEU A 251 6.21 5.06 -5.64
N TRP A 252 5.77 3.82 -5.44
CA TRP A 252 6.54 2.79 -4.74
C TRP A 252 7.84 2.45 -5.48
N LYS A 253 7.78 2.34 -6.82
CA LYS A 253 8.97 2.17 -7.69
C LYS A 253 9.97 3.31 -7.51
N GLN A 254 9.51 4.55 -7.41
CA GLN A 254 10.39 5.69 -7.16
C GLN A 254 11.12 5.59 -5.82
N LEU A 255 10.42 5.18 -4.74
CA LEU A 255 11.00 5.01 -3.41
C LEU A 255 12.07 3.91 -3.36
N VAL A 256 11.87 2.81 -4.10
CA VAL A 256 12.84 1.69 -4.19
C VAL A 256 13.86 1.83 -5.33
N ARG A 257 13.80 2.94 -6.08
CA ARG A 257 14.64 3.24 -7.26
C ARG A 257 14.56 2.20 -8.37
N GLU A 258 13.35 1.74 -8.65
CA GLU A 258 13.03 0.94 -9.83
C GLU A 258 12.73 1.82 -11.04
N PRO A 259 13.01 1.33 -12.26
CA PRO A 259 12.68 2.05 -13.48
C PRO A 259 11.16 2.10 -13.67
N ILE A 260 10.67 3.27 -14.09
CA ILE A 260 9.27 3.47 -14.49
C ILE A 260 9.08 2.99 -15.93
N THR A 261 8.07 2.16 -16.16
CA THR A 261 7.74 1.58 -17.47
C THR A 261 6.61 2.34 -18.16
N LEU A 262 6.16 1.91 -19.35
CA LEU A 262 5.02 2.57 -20.01
C LEU A 262 3.70 2.14 -19.38
N GLU A 263 3.63 0.90 -18.93
CA GLU A 263 2.50 0.31 -18.23
C GLU A 263 2.24 1.05 -16.91
N ASP A 264 3.30 1.51 -16.22
CA ASP A 264 3.17 2.35 -15.04
C ASP A 264 2.51 3.70 -15.33
N ILE A 265 2.70 4.25 -16.54
CA ILE A 265 2.06 5.49 -16.99
C ILE A 265 0.61 5.21 -17.36
N GLU A 266 0.35 4.18 -18.17
CA GLU A 266 -1.01 3.72 -18.52
C GLU A 266 -1.88 3.54 -17.29
N ALA A 267 -1.31 2.94 -16.25
CA ALA A 267 -1.96 2.65 -14.99
C ALA A 267 -2.44 3.90 -14.25
N ILE A 268 -1.91 5.10 -14.51
CA ILE A 268 -2.33 6.35 -13.86
C ILE A 268 -2.83 7.43 -14.83
N ASP A 269 -2.47 7.33 -16.11
CA ASP A 269 -2.76 8.27 -17.18
C ASP A 269 -2.84 7.55 -18.54
N MET A 270 -4.01 6.97 -18.79
CA MET A 270 -4.36 6.26 -20.02
C MET A 270 -4.31 7.17 -21.25
N GLN A 271 -4.65 8.45 -21.08
CA GLN A 271 -4.66 9.42 -22.18
C GLN A 271 -3.24 9.69 -22.65
N SER A 272 -2.34 10.05 -21.72
CA SER A 272 -0.92 10.25 -22.04
C SER A 272 -0.27 8.99 -22.59
N PHE A 273 -0.61 7.81 -22.06
CA PHE A 273 -0.12 6.54 -22.61
C PHE A 273 -0.57 6.30 -24.06
N THR A 274 -1.85 6.53 -24.38
CA THR A 274 -2.39 6.35 -25.73
C THR A 274 -1.68 7.26 -26.73
N ILE A 275 -1.48 8.53 -26.34
CA ILE A 275 -0.72 9.53 -27.09
C ILE A 275 0.71 9.03 -27.36
N ILE A 276 1.42 8.55 -26.33
CA ILE A 276 2.78 8.01 -26.47
C ILE A 276 2.81 6.79 -27.41
N LYS A 277 1.85 5.87 -27.29
CA LYS A 277 1.80 4.64 -28.08
C LYS A 277 1.52 4.89 -29.56
N GLU A 278 0.58 5.76 -29.86
CA GLU A 278 0.28 6.17 -31.23
C GLU A 278 1.54 6.77 -31.89
N MET A 279 2.31 7.56 -31.14
CA MET A 279 3.55 8.16 -31.64
C MET A 279 4.65 7.12 -31.86
N GLU A 280 4.85 6.17 -30.93
CA GLU A 280 5.81 5.07 -31.12
C GLU A 280 5.50 4.29 -32.41
N MET A 281 4.21 3.97 -32.65
CA MET A 281 3.78 3.26 -33.85
C MET A 281 4.06 4.05 -35.13
N GLN A 282 3.78 5.35 -35.14
CA GLN A 282 4.03 6.19 -36.31
C GLN A 282 5.52 6.35 -36.62
N ILE A 283 6.38 6.43 -35.59
CA ILE A 283 7.84 6.43 -35.76
C ILE A 283 8.31 5.10 -36.37
N GLU A 284 7.83 3.96 -35.88
CA GLU A 284 8.22 2.64 -36.41
C GLU A 284 7.76 2.45 -37.86
N GLN A 285 6.54 2.85 -38.19
CA GLN A 285 6.02 2.78 -39.56
C GLN A 285 6.82 3.68 -40.52
N SER A 286 7.20 4.88 -40.10
CA SER A 286 8.02 5.78 -40.94
C SER A 286 9.43 5.24 -41.19
N GLN A 287 10.03 4.54 -40.23
CA GLN A 287 11.34 3.90 -40.39
C GLN A 287 11.31 2.69 -41.33
N LEU A 288 10.17 1.97 -41.41
CA LEU A 288 10.02 0.77 -42.24
C LEU A 288 9.80 1.09 -43.72
N ILE A 289 9.19 2.23 -44.04
CA ILE A 289 8.77 2.53 -45.42
C ILE A 289 9.93 3.06 -46.28
N ASN A 290 11.08 3.46 -45.69
CA ASN A 290 12.25 3.99 -46.41
C ASN A 290 11.87 5.12 -47.41
N SER A 291 10.73 5.76 -47.16
CA SER A 291 10.20 6.85 -47.95
C SER A 291 10.73 8.14 -47.34
N ASN A 292 11.06 9.10 -48.20
CA ASN A 292 11.21 10.51 -47.85
C ASN A 292 9.87 11.12 -47.39
N ILE A 293 9.05 10.38 -46.64
CA ILE A 293 8.04 11.00 -45.79
C ILE A 293 8.87 11.79 -44.80
N ASP A 294 8.83 13.11 -44.95
CA ASP A 294 9.47 14.04 -44.05
C ASP A 294 8.87 13.78 -42.66
N ILE A 295 9.58 12.97 -41.86
CA ILE A 295 9.16 12.56 -40.53
C ILE A 295 8.92 13.80 -39.68
N ASP A 296 9.67 14.87 -39.93
CA ASP A 296 9.46 16.17 -39.30
C ASP A 296 8.19 16.87 -39.80
N TYR A 297 7.77 16.69 -41.06
CA TYR A 297 6.47 17.16 -41.55
C TYR A 297 5.30 16.41 -40.90
N LEU A 298 5.37 15.07 -40.81
CA LEU A 298 4.32 14.27 -40.16
C LEU A 298 4.24 14.58 -38.65
N PHE A 299 5.39 14.64 -37.96
CA PHE A 299 5.47 15.12 -36.58
C PHE A 299 4.91 16.54 -36.48
N SER A 300 5.31 17.47 -37.33
CA SER A 300 4.79 18.85 -37.30
C SER A 300 3.28 18.92 -37.56
N SER A 301 2.69 17.97 -38.29
CA SER A 301 1.25 17.95 -38.59
C SER A 301 0.40 17.37 -37.45
N ILE A 302 0.94 16.39 -36.70
CA ILE A 302 0.27 15.74 -35.56
C ILE A 302 0.61 16.42 -34.22
N MET A 303 1.78 17.07 -34.17
CA MET A 303 2.45 17.61 -32.97
C MET A 303 2.75 19.11 -33.07
N SER A 304 2.11 19.85 -34.00
CA SER A 304 2.35 21.30 -34.20
C SER A 304 2.28 22.09 -32.89
N GLU A 305 1.47 21.62 -31.95
CA GLU A 305 1.23 22.24 -30.64
C GLU A 305 2.07 21.65 -29.49
N LEU A 306 2.73 20.50 -29.68
CA LEU A 306 3.53 19.88 -28.61
C LEU A 306 4.93 20.46 -28.57
N ARG A 307 5.33 20.86 -27.36
CA ARG A 307 6.64 21.42 -27.05
C ARG A 307 7.30 20.55 -25.99
N PHE A 308 8.55 20.84 -25.59
CA PHE A 308 9.10 20.30 -24.34
C PHE A 308 8.43 20.94 -23.13
N ASP A 309 7.11 20.94 -23.13
CA ASP A 309 6.26 21.30 -22.03
C ASP A 309 5.12 20.29 -21.87
N VAL A 310 4.48 20.35 -20.72
CA VAL A 310 3.40 19.44 -20.33
C VAL A 310 2.30 20.27 -19.72
N ALA A 311 1.08 20.06 -20.19
CA ALA A 311 -0.11 20.53 -19.50
C ALA A 311 -0.23 19.74 -18.19
N SER A 312 -0.12 20.47 -17.09
CA SER A 312 -0.46 19.95 -15.78
C SER A 312 -1.88 19.42 -15.77
N SER A 313 -2.09 18.59 -14.77
CA SER A 313 -3.38 18.14 -14.30
C SER A 313 -4.37 19.28 -13.96
N ALA A 314 -3.90 20.51 -13.79
CA ALA A 314 -4.71 21.72 -13.59
C ALA A 314 -4.86 22.57 -14.88
N GLY A 315 -4.45 22.05 -16.04
CA GLY A 315 -4.51 22.74 -17.34
C GLY A 315 -3.41 23.77 -17.59
N GLN A 316 -2.43 23.92 -16.69
CA GLN A 316 -1.31 24.86 -16.82
C GLN A 316 -0.06 24.23 -17.44
N THR A 317 0.63 24.92 -18.34
CA THR A 317 1.77 24.39 -19.11
C THR A 317 3.14 24.57 -18.45
N TYR A 318 3.93 23.50 -18.32
CA TYR A 318 5.25 23.45 -17.65
C TYR A 318 6.36 22.92 -18.55
N GLU A 319 7.52 23.59 -18.57
CA GLU A 319 8.68 23.19 -19.39
C GLU A 319 9.47 22.01 -18.80
N LEU A 320 9.71 20.97 -19.60
CA LEU A 320 10.52 19.78 -19.27
C LEU A 320 12.04 20.03 -19.38
N VAL A 321 12.43 21.09 -20.09
CA VAL A 321 13.82 21.57 -20.23
C VAL A 321 13.82 23.09 -20.25
N PRO A 322 14.91 23.79 -19.87
CA PRO A 322 14.97 25.24 -19.98
C PRO A 322 14.66 25.71 -21.42
N GLY A 323 13.67 26.59 -21.59
CA GLY A 323 13.21 27.05 -22.91
C GLY A 323 12.32 26.04 -23.63
N GLY A 324 11.79 25.04 -22.93
CA GLY A 324 11.06 23.91 -23.51
C GLY A 324 9.81 24.30 -24.30
N LYS A 325 9.16 25.41 -23.94
CA LYS A 325 8.01 26.01 -24.64
C LYS A 325 8.30 26.39 -26.09
N ASP A 326 9.55 26.68 -26.39
CA ASP A 326 9.98 27.10 -27.72
C ASP A 326 10.64 25.95 -28.50
N ILE A 327 10.76 24.76 -27.89
CA ILE A 327 11.39 23.59 -28.49
C ILE A 327 10.29 22.64 -28.99
N PRO A 328 10.02 22.58 -30.31
CA PRO A 328 9.07 21.63 -30.88
C PRO A 328 9.56 20.20 -30.72
N ILE A 329 8.60 19.30 -30.47
CA ILE A 329 8.87 17.86 -30.43
C ILE A 329 9.05 17.35 -31.86
N THR A 330 10.20 16.73 -32.11
CA THR A 330 10.58 16.09 -33.38
C THR A 330 10.87 14.62 -33.15
N ALA A 331 10.88 13.81 -34.20
CA ALA A 331 11.21 12.39 -34.08
C ALA A 331 12.59 12.13 -33.45
N ALA A 332 13.54 13.05 -33.66
CA ALA A 332 14.89 12.96 -33.09
C ALA A 332 14.91 13.18 -31.57
N ASN A 333 14.02 14.02 -31.03
CA ASN A 333 14.02 14.42 -29.62
C ASN A 333 12.89 13.77 -28.79
N PHE A 334 11.96 13.06 -29.44
CA PHE A 334 10.81 12.42 -28.81
C PHE A 334 11.19 11.41 -27.71
N LYS A 335 12.21 10.56 -27.93
CA LYS A 335 12.68 9.63 -26.89
C LYS A 335 13.19 10.34 -25.64
N ASP A 336 13.81 11.52 -25.80
CA ASP A 336 14.28 12.32 -24.67
C ASP A 336 13.14 13.10 -24.01
N TYR A 337 12.12 13.53 -24.75
CA TYR A 337 10.86 14.05 -24.22
C TYR A 337 10.19 13.01 -23.30
N CYS A 338 9.96 11.79 -23.78
CA CYS A 338 9.37 10.70 -22.99
C CYS A 338 10.20 10.36 -21.75
N ARG A 339 11.53 10.36 -21.85
CA ARG A 339 12.42 10.12 -20.69
C ARG A 339 12.35 11.22 -19.64
N LYS A 340 12.25 12.49 -20.05
CA LYS A 340 12.17 13.64 -19.13
C LYS A 340 10.79 13.78 -18.51
N TYR A 341 9.73 13.48 -19.27
CA TYR A 341 8.37 13.34 -18.75
C TYR A 341 8.29 12.34 -17.58
N ARG A 342 9.10 11.28 -17.63
CA ARG A 342 9.17 10.20 -16.63
C ARG A 342 9.94 10.51 -15.34
N LEU A 343 10.68 11.62 -15.26
CA LEU A 343 11.69 11.84 -14.21
C LEU A 343 11.39 13.07 -13.34
N TYR A 344 10.48 12.92 -12.39
CA TYR A 344 10.50 13.70 -11.15
C TYR A 344 10.57 12.75 -9.96
N SER A 345 11.71 12.76 -9.28
CA SER A 345 12.08 11.84 -8.20
C SER A 345 12.23 12.62 -6.89
N ILE A 346 11.58 12.15 -5.81
CA ILE A 346 11.90 12.60 -4.45
C ILE A 346 11.90 11.40 -3.48
N VAL A 347 12.83 11.48 -2.53
CA VAL A 347 13.13 10.66 -1.33
C VAL A 347 14.10 9.47 -1.52
N PRO A 348 15.35 9.59 -1.01
CA PRO A 348 16.23 8.46 -0.78
C PRO A 348 15.91 7.74 0.54
N SER A 349 15.89 6.41 0.51
CA SER A 349 16.48 5.63 1.60
C SER A 349 17.13 4.36 1.04
N TYR A 350 18.26 3.97 1.61
CA TYR A 350 19.17 2.97 1.05
C TYR A 350 18.68 1.53 1.29
N TYR A 351 18.09 1.23 2.44
CA TYR A 351 17.56 -0.10 2.73
C TYR A 351 16.27 -0.44 1.95
N LEU A 352 15.48 0.56 1.55
CA LEU A 352 14.30 0.33 0.71
C LEU A 352 14.68 -0.21 -0.68
N SER A 353 15.91 0.02 -1.15
CA SER A 353 16.37 -0.52 -2.43
C SER A 353 16.52 -2.05 -2.46
N LEU A 354 16.50 -2.72 -1.29
CA LEU A 354 16.43 -4.18 -1.18
C LEU A 354 15.07 -4.74 -1.61
N PHE A 355 14.01 -3.95 -1.44
CA PHE A 355 12.63 -4.34 -1.67
C PHE A 355 12.21 -4.01 -3.10
N THR A 356 11.29 -4.79 -3.66
CA THR A 356 10.55 -4.37 -4.84
C THR A 356 9.49 -3.33 -4.49
N ALA A 357 8.93 -2.67 -5.50
CA ALA A 357 7.84 -1.72 -5.29
C ALA A 357 6.64 -2.37 -4.58
N ASP A 358 6.23 -3.58 -5.02
CA ASP A 358 5.15 -4.34 -4.39
C ASP A 358 5.46 -4.75 -2.95
N GLU A 359 6.70 -5.17 -2.67
CA GLU A 359 7.12 -5.54 -1.32
C GLU A 359 7.09 -4.32 -0.38
N LEU A 360 7.45 -3.13 -0.87
CA LEU A 360 7.36 -1.90 -0.09
C LEU A 360 5.91 -1.47 0.14
N GLU A 361 5.06 -1.53 -0.89
CA GLU A 361 3.62 -1.25 -0.75
C GLU A 361 3.02 -2.20 0.30
N GLN A 362 3.32 -3.50 0.24
CA GLN A 362 2.84 -4.46 1.23
C GLN A 362 3.41 -4.21 2.64
N ALA A 363 4.66 -3.73 2.75
CA ALA A 363 5.24 -3.38 4.03
C ALA A 363 4.54 -2.19 4.70
N VAL A 364 4.08 -1.22 3.90
CA VAL A 364 3.45 0.02 4.40
C VAL A 364 1.93 -0.09 4.50
N CYS A 365 1.28 -0.66 3.50
CA CYS A 365 -0.17 -0.71 3.37
C CYS A 365 -0.76 -2.08 3.72
N GLY A 366 0.07 -3.12 3.85
CA GLY A 366 -0.41 -4.49 4.01
C GLY A 366 -0.87 -5.10 2.68
N LYS A 367 -1.47 -6.27 2.74
CA LYS A 367 -2.08 -6.89 1.55
C LYS A 367 -3.36 -6.14 1.19
N GLY A 368 -3.50 -5.81 -0.10
CA GLY A 368 -4.69 -5.14 -0.63
C GLY A 368 -5.96 -6.01 -0.69
N GLN A 369 -5.83 -7.33 -0.47
CA GLN A 369 -6.93 -8.27 -0.35
C GLN A 369 -6.98 -8.88 1.05
N ILE A 370 -8.17 -8.93 1.63
CA ILE A 370 -8.43 -9.54 2.92
C ILE A 370 -8.51 -11.06 2.76
N ASP A 371 -7.52 -11.72 3.36
CA ASP A 371 -7.44 -13.17 3.45
C ASP A 371 -8.43 -13.67 4.51
N VAL A 372 -9.67 -13.96 4.08
CA VAL A 372 -10.76 -14.40 4.96
C VAL A 372 -10.41 -15.72 5.65
N GLU A 373 -9.67 -16.61 5.00
CA GLU A 373 -9.19 -17.87 5.59
C GLU A 373 -8.19 -17.63 6.72
N LEU A 374 -7.26 -16.67 6.54
CA LEU A 374 -6.34 -16.26 7.59
C LEU A 374 -7.07 -15.63 8.79
N LEU A 375 -8.10 -14.80 8.54
CA LEU A 375 -8.95 -14.23 9.58
C LEU A 375 -9.70 -15.33 10.34
N LYS A 376 -10.35 -16.25 9.61
CA LYS A 376 -11.08 -17.40 10.16
C LYS A 376 -10.20 -18.25 11.05
N LYS A 377 -8.99 -18.55 10.59
CA LYS A 377 -7.99 -19.29 11.37
C LYS A 377 -7.52 -18.56 12.64
N ASN A 378 -7.61 -17.22 12.65
CA ASN A 378 -7.32 -16.38 13.81
C ASN A 378 -8.58 -15.92 14.56
N THR A 379 -9.70 -16.65 14.39
CA THR A 379 -10.95 -16.42 15.11
C THR A 379 -11.12 -17.42 16.25
N TYR A 380 -11.74 -16.97 17.34
CA TYR A 380 -12.33 -17.85 18.35
C TYR A 380 -13.81 -17.49 18.53
N TYR A 381 -14.59 -18.48 18.94
CA TYR A 381 -16.03 -18.35 19.10
C TYR A 381 -16.35 -18.33 20.60
N GLY A 382 -17.05 -17.29 21.04
CA GLY A 382 -17.45 -17.11 22.44
C GLY A 382 -18.75 -17.83 22.76
N GLY A 383 -18.99 -18.08 24.06
CA GLY A 383 -20.21 -18.73 24.53
C GLY A 383 -20.37 -20.16 24.01
N ASP A 384 -21.52 -20.43 23.40
CA ASP A 384 -21.91 -21.70 22.79
C ASP A 384 -21.69 -21.75 21.26
N PHE A 385 -21.11 -20.71 20.67
CA PHE A 385 -20.77 -20.70 19.25
C PHE A 385 -19.57 -21.62 18.96
N HIS A 386 -19.66 -22.33 17.84
CA HIS A 386 -18.62 -23.23 17.34
C HIS A 386 -18.46 -23.03 15.82
N GLU A 387 -17.32 -23.44 15.27
CA GLU A 387 -17.04 -23.28 13.83
C GLU A 387 -18.09 -23.96 12.94
N ASP A 388 -18.64 -25.08 13.41
CA ASP A 388 -19.64 -25.87 12.70
C ASP A 388 -21.07 -25.34 12.89
N SER A 389 -21.28 -24.32 13.71
CA SER A 389 -22.61 -23.75 13.94
C SER A 389 -23.17 -23.15 12.63
N PRO A 390 -24.44 -23.41 12.27
CA PRO A 390 -25.01 -22.92 11.01
C PRO A 390 -24.89 -21.41 10.83
N HIS A 391 -25.10 -20.62 11.88
CA HIS A 391 -24.95 -19.16 11.83
C HIS A 391 -23.49 -18.73 11.63
N ILE A 392 -22.50 -19.45 12.17
CA ILE A 392 -21.08 -19.18 11.93
C ILE A 392 -20.69 -19.51 10.49
N GLN A 393 -21.19 -20.62 9.94
CA GLN A 393 -20.95 -20.98 8.54
C GLN A 393 -21.53 -19.92 7.60
N ARG A 394 -22.76 -19.43 7.87
CA ARG A 394 -23.35 -18.31 7.13
C ARG A 394 -22.48 -17.06 7.21
N PHE A 395 -21.93 -16.75 8.38
CA PHE A 395 -21.06 -15.57 8.56
C PHE A 395 -19.84 -15.64 7.63
N TRP A 396 -19.17 -16.79 7.59
CA TRP A 396 -18.02 -16.98 6.71
C TRP A 396 -18.41 -17.00 5.23
N THR A 397 -19.56 -17.58 4.86
CA THR A 397 -20.11 -17.50 3.51
C THR A 397 -20.35 -16.05 3.09
N VAL A 398 -20.96 -15.23 3.96
CA VAL A 398 -21.18 -13.80 3.67
C VAL A 398 -19.85 -13.08 3.44
N LEU A 399 -18.88 -13.23 4.35
CA LEU A 399 -17.58 -12.57 4.23
C LEU A 399 -16.76 -13.02 3.01
N ASN A 400 -16.77 -14.32 2.71
CA ASN A 400 -15.91 -14.90 1.68
C ASN A 400 -16.56 -14.83 0.28
N GLU A 401 -17.86 -15.06 0.17
CA GLU A 401 -18.53 -15.24 -1.13
C GLU A 401 -19.40 -14.04 -1.53
N MET A 402 -19.97 -13.30 -0.56
CA MET A 402 -20.93 -12.21 -0.86
C MET A 402 -20.32 -10.82 -0.73
N PHE A 403 -19.39 -10.61 0.20
CA PHE A 403 -18.71 -9.32 0.34
C PHE A 403 -17.64 -9.12 -0.73
N ASN A 404 -17.68 -7.96 -1.37
CA ASN A 404 -16.57 -7.47 -2.17
C ASN A 404 -15.43 -6.96 -1.26
N GLU A 405 -14.29 -6.65 -1.86
CA GLU A 405 -13.08 -6.28 -1.10
C GLU A 405 -13.27 -5.01 -0.24
N GLU A 406 -14.01 -4.01 -0.74
CA GLU A 406 -14.29 -2.79 0.04
C GLU A 406 -15.21 -3.09 1.22
N GLN A 407 -16.21 -3.96 1.05
CA GLN A 407 -17.07 -4.41 2.15
C GLN A 407 -16.26 -5.20 3.21
N ARG A 408 -15.31 -6.03 2.80
CA ARG A 408 -14.41 -6.72 3.74
C ARG A 408 -13.55 -5.74 4.52
N LYS A 409 -13.02 -4.69 3.88
CA LYS A 409 -12.25 -3.64 4.55
C LYS A 409 -13.11 -2.86 5.54
N SER A 410 -14.30 -2.45 5.13
CA SER A 410 -15.28 -1.80 6.02
C SER A 410 -15.65 -2.70 7.20
N PHE A 411 -15.78 -4.01 6.98
CA PHE A 411 -15.97 -4.96 8.06
C PHE A 411 -14.81 -4.97 9.06
N LEU A 412 -13.56 -5.02 8.60
CA LEU A 412 -12.40 -4.96 9.51
C LEU A 412 -12.31 -3.63 10.26
N ILE A 413 -12.67 -2.51 9.63
CA ILE A 413 -12.77 -1.21 10.31
C ILE A 413 -13.84 -1.32 11.41
N PHE A 414 -15.01 -1.89 11.08
CA PHE A 414 -16.11 -2.06 12.01
C PHE A 414 -15.77 -2.93 13.22
N VAL A 415 -15.03 -4.05 13.06
CA VAL A 415 -14.72 -4.97 14.17
C VAL A 415 -13.35 -4.76 14.82
N TRP A 416 -12.41 -4.06 14.16
CA TRP A 416 -11.01 -3.97 14.61
C TRP A 416 -10.42 -2.55 14.55
N GLY A 417 -11.09 -1.61 13.88
CA GLY A 417 -10.60 -0.26 13.63
C GLY A 417 -9.40 -0.22 12.67
N ARG A 418 -9.22 -1.24 11.84
CA ARG A 418 -8.14 -1.34 10.85
C ARG A 418 -8.72 -1.79 9.51
N SER A 419 -8.22 -1.28 8.40
CA SER A 419 -8.68 -1.69 7.07
C SER A 419 -7.96 -2.92 6.52
N THR A 420 -6.90 -3.40 7.18
CA THR A 420 -6.06 -4.50 6.67
C THR A 420 -5.65 -5.51 7.75
N LEU A 421 -5.48 -6.77 7.34
CA LEU A 421 -5.01 -7.87 8.19
C LEU A 421 -3.48 -7.92 8.30
N PRO A 422 -2.93 -8.45 9.41
CA PRO A 422 -1.55 -8.90 9.47
C PRO A 422 -1.30 -9.89 8.33
N THR A 423 -0.16 -9.73 7.66
CA THR A 423 0.17 -10.56 6.50
C THR A 423 0.47 -12.02 6.89
N ARG A 424 0.82 -12.26 8.16
CA ARG A 424 1.16 -13.58 8.69
C ARG A 424 0.41 -13.86 9.99
N ASP A 425 0.12 -15.14 10.19
CA ASP A 425 -0.44 -15.71 11.42
C ASP A 425 0.30 -15.27 12.71
N ALA A 426 1.64 -15.17 12.65
CA ALA A 426 2.47 -14.81 13.79
C ALA A 426 2.45 -13.32 14.13
N ASP A 427 1.92 -12.48 13.24
CA ASP A 427 1.88 -11.02 13.42
C ASP A 427 0.52 -10.57 14.03
N PHE A 428 -0.40 -11.51 14.32
CA PHE A 428 -1.62 -11.21 15.07
C PHE A 428 -1.31 -10.99 16.55
N THR A 429 -1.52 -9.77 17.04
CA THR A 429 -1.41 -9.44 18.48
C THR A 429 -2.68 -9.81 19.26
N SER A 430 -3.83 -9.86 18.59
CA SER A 430 -5.12 -10.24 19.14
C SER A 430 -5.88 -11.11 18.15
N LYS A 431 -6.67 -12.08 18.66
CA LYS A 431 -7.57 -12.91 17.84
C LYS A 431 -8.94 -12.27 17.70
N PHE A 432 -9.59 -12.50 16.56
CA PHE A 432 -10.96 -12.07 16.34
C PHE A 432 -11.92 -12.93 17.18
N CYS A 433 -12.91 -12.31 17.82
CA CYS A 433 -13.92 -13.01 18.61
C CYS A 433 -15.31 -12.82 18.01
N ILE A 434 -16.06 -13.91 17.87
CA ILE A 434 -17.49 -13.86 17.52
C ILE A 434 -18.27 -14.39 18.72
N ASN A 435 -19.04 -13.51 19.36
CA ASN A 435 -19.90 -13.84 20.49
C ASN A 435 -21.37 -13.98 20.05
N PRO A 436 -22.16 -14.78 20.78
CA PRO A 436 -23.61 -14.79 20.61
C PRO A 436 -24.23 -13.47 21.06
N TYR A 437 -25.13 -12.93 20.24
CA TYR A 437 -26.06 -11.89 20.65
C TYR A 437 -27.45 -12.50 20.84
N TYR A 438 -27.76 -12.83 22.10
CA TYR A 438 -29.03 -13.42 22.48
C TYR A 438 -30.20 -12.42 22.42
N ALA A 439 -31.27 -12.82 21.75
CA ALA A 439 -32.55 -12.12 21.72
C ALA A 439 -33.70 -13.11 21.48
N SER A 440 -34.94 -12.64 21.59
CA SER A 440 -36.11 -13.44 21.25
C SER A 440 -36.13 -13.75 19.73
N SER A 441 -36.64 -14.92 19.34
CA SER A 441 -36.66 -15.38 17.94
C SER A 441 -37.37 -14.41 16.99
N ASP A 442 -38.38 -13.69 17.49
CA ASP A 442 -39.19 -12.77 16.69
C ASP A 442 -38.47 -11.44 16.40
N GLU A 443 -37.36 -11.16 17.08
CA GLU A 443 -36.60 -9.92 16.97
C GLU A 443 -35.19 -10.12 16.41
N ILE A 444 -34.65 -11.34 16.42
CA ILE A 444 -33.23 -11.61 16.11
C ILE A 444 -32.84 -11.15 14.70
N ASP A 445 -33.70 -11.35 13.71
CA ASP A 445 -33.49 -10.94 12.32
C ASP A 445 -33.59 -9.43 12.08
N ARG A 446 -34.03 -8.67 13.09
CA ARG A 446 -34.10 -7.20 13.04
C ARG A 446 -32.90 -6.54 13.71
N LEU A 447 -32.18 -7.26 14.56
CA LEU A 447 -31.04 -6.73 15.28
C LEU A 447 -29.85 -6.50 14.35
N LEU A 448 -29.10 -5.44 14.62
CA LEU A 448 -27.80 -5.21 14.02
C LEU A 448 -26.70 -5.85 14.89
N PRO A 449 -25.62 -6.34 14.28
CA PRO A 449 -24.48 -6.82 15.05
C PRO A 449 -23.84 -5.66 15.82
N ARG A 450 -23.23 -5.97 16.96
CA ARG A 450 -22.49 -4.98 17.76
C ARG A 450 -21.02 -5.27 17.69
N SER A 451 -20.19 -4.25 17.50
CA SER A 451 -18.74 -4.43 17.50
C SER A 451 -18.10 -3.82 18.75
N HIS A 452 -17.05 -4.48 19.20
CA HIS A 452 -16.15 -3.99 20.24
C HIS A 452 -14.75 -3.92 19.62
N THR A 453 -14.49 -2.82 18.91
CA THR A 453 -13.23 -2.60 18.16
C THR A 453 -11.98 -2.71 19.04
N CYS A 454 -12.13 -2.35 20.33
CA CYS A 454 -11.07 -2.44 21.34
C CYS A 454 -10.57 -3.87 21.52
N SER A 455 -11.49 -4.84 21.64
CA SER A 455 -11.21 -6.25 21.88
C SER A 455 -11.21 -7.10 20.62
N PHE A 456 -11.33 -6.48 19.43
CA PHE A 456 -11.46 -7.18 18.16
C PHE A 456 -12.60 -8.23 18.21
N THR A 457 -13.79 -7.78 18.59
CA THR A 457 -14.94 -8.67 18.87
C THR A 457 -16.19 -8.18 18.17
N ILE A 458 -17.04 -9.11 17.74
CA ILE A 458 -18.40 -8.86 17.28
C ILE A 458 -19.39 -9.70 18.08
N ASP A 459 -20.48 -9.10 18.53
CA ASP A 459 -21.65 -9.82 19.02
C ASP A 459 -22.61 -10.00 17.84
N LEU A 460 -22.78 -11.25 17.42
CA LEU A 460 -23.48 -11.64 16.21
C LEU A 460 -24.84 -12.27 16.55
N PRO A 461 -25.96 -11.69 16.09
CA PRO A 461 -27.26 -12.34 16.19
C PRO A 461 -27.31 -13.63 15.36
N GLU A 462 -28.03 -14.63 15.84
CA GLU A 462 -28.26 -15.89 15.12
C GLU A 462 -29.30 -15.72 14.01
N TYR A 463 -28.92 -15.02 12.95
CA TYR A 463 -29.82 -14.76 11.81
C TYR A 463 -30.34 -16.04 11.17
N SER A 464 -31.61 -16.03 10.80
CA SER A 464 -32.29 -17.21 10.26
C SER A 464 -31.78 -17.62 8.86
N THR A 465 -31.38 -16.65 8.02
CA THR A 465 -30.87 -16.89 6.67
C THR A 465 -29.57 -16.13 6.35
N THR A 466 -28.88 -16.57 5.29
CA THR A 466 -27.62 -15.96 4.83
C THR A 466 -27.86 -14.56 4.28
N GLU A 467 -29.00 -14.35 3.61
CA GLU A 467 -29.40 -13.08 3.00
C GLU A 467 -29.64 -12.03 4.08
N ILE A 468 -30.35 -12.39 5.16
CA ILE A 468 -30.57 -11.48 6.30
C ILE A 468 -29.23 -11.11 6.93
N MET A 469 -28.35 -12.09 7.14
CA MET A 469 -27.01 -11.82 7.67
C MET A 469 -26.20 -10.87 6.78
N TYR A 470 -26.22 -11.08 5.46
CA TYR A 470 -25.59 -10.17 4.51
C TYR A 470 -26.16 -8.75 4.62
N GLU A 471 -27.49 -8.60 4.60
CA GLU A 471 -28.15 -7.29 4.69
C GLU A 471 -27.81 -6.57 6.00
N ARG A 472 -27.84 -7.27 7.14
CA ARG A 472 -27.57 -6.69 8.46
C ARG A 472 -26.12 -6.33 8.66
N LEU A 473 -25.19 -7.20 8.25
CA LEU A 473 -23.76 -6.90 8.29
C LEU A 473 -23.42 -5.74 7.35
N ASN A 474 -23.92 -5.77 6.10
CA ASN A 474 -23.67 -4.71 5.14
C ASN A 474 -24.22 -3.36 5.61
N TYR A 475 -25.40 -3.36 6.23
CA TYR A 475 -25.96 -2.16 6.84
C TYR A 475 -25.06 -1.63 7.98
N ALA A 476 -24.66 -2.48 8.91
CA ALA A 476 -23.82 -2.09 10.05
C ALA A 476 -22.47 -1.51 9.60
N ILE A 477 -21.77 -2.17 8.67
CA ILE A 477 -20.46 -1.69 8.19
C ILE A 477 -20.55 -0.43 7.33
N THR A 478 -21.73 -0.10 6.80
CA THR A 478 -21.94 1.09 5.96
C THR A 478 -22.34 2.30 6.79
N TYR A 479 -23.18 2.10 7.81
CA TYR A 479 -23.85 3.18 8.52
C TYR A 479 -23.41 3.35 9.99
N CYS A 480 -22.68 2.39 10.57
CA CYS A 480 -22.22 2.44 11.96
C CYS A 480 -20.71 2.64 12.09
N LEU A 481 -20.10 3.42 11.18
CA LEU A 481 -18.65 3.67 11.13
C LEU A 481 -18.16 4.76 12.08
N SER A 482 -19.05 5.60 12.62
CA SER A 482 -18.69 6.53 13.69
C SER A 482 -18.74 5.80 15.03
N ILE A 483 -17.74 6.07 15.87
CA ILE A 483 -17.85 5.90 17.32
C ILE A 483 -18.91 6.92 17.77
N ASP A 484 -20.17 6.62 17.51
CA ASP A 484 -21.28 7.33 18.11
C ASP A 484 -21.24 6.92 19.58
N ALA A 485 -20.78 7.85 20.41
CA ALA A 485 -20.93 7.75 21.85
C ALA A 485 -22.42 7.57 22.15
N ASP A 486 -22.75 6.46 22.82
CA ASP A 486 -24.01 6.36 23.58
C ASP A 486 -24.15 7.54 24.56
#